data_AF-A0A6G3XKL5-F1
#
_entry.id   AF-A0A6G3XKL5-F1
#
_cell.length_a   1.000
_cell.length_b   1.000
_cell.length_c   1.000
_cell.angle_alpha   90.00
_cell.angle_beta   90.00
_cell.angle_gamma   90.00
#
_symmetry.space_group_name_H-M   'P 1'
#
loop_
_entity.id
_entity.type
_entity.pdbx_description
1 polymer ?
#
loop_
_entity_poly.entity_id
_entity_poly.type
_entity_poly.pdbx_seq_one_letter_code
_entity_poly.pdbx_strand_id
1 'polypeptide(L)' 'PSPAGMIVEPVQGEGGVNPAPDAWLRRMRRITEDRSIPLIADEVQTGVGRTGAFWAVEHSGIVPDVMVLSKAI' A
#
# COMPACT_ATOMS: atom_id res chain seq x y z
N PRO A 1 9.75 -18.57 -13.08
CA PRO A 1 9.39 -18.37 -11.66
C PRO A 1 8.42 -17.18 -11.48
N SER A 2 7.48 -17.28 -10.55
CA SER A 2 6.60 -16.18 -10.16
C SER A 2 7.35 -15.16 -9.28
N PRO A 3 6.96 -13.87 -9.29
CA PRO A 3 7.48 -12.89 -8.34
C PRO A 3 7.17 -13.27 -6.89
N ALA A 4 8.06 -12.93 -5.96
CA ALA A 4 7.90 -13.23 -4.54
C ALA A 4 6.98 -12.23 -3.79
N GLY A 5 6.76 -11.04 -4.34
CA GLY A 5 5.92 -10.01 -3.73
C GLY A 5 5.87 -8.74 -4.57
N MET A 6 4.93 -7.86 -4.24
CA MET A 6 4.78 -6.52 -4.78
C MET A 6 4.70 -5.53 -3.62
N ILE A 7 5.56 -4.51 -3.60
CA ILE A 7 5.58 -3.47 -2.57
C ILE A 7 5.16 -2.12 -3.15
N VAL A 8 4.34 -1.37 -2.41
CA VAL A 8 3.83 -0.06 -2.82
C VAL A 8 3.62 0.86 -1.62
N GLU A 9 3.95 2.13 -1.77
CA GLU A 9 3.52 3.20 -0.86
C GLU A 9 2.13 3.70 -1.31
N PRO A 10 1.09 3.75 -0.44
CA PRO A 10 -0.22 4.32 -0.80
C PRO A 10 -0.11 5.80 -1.24
N VAL A 11 0.83 6.53 -0.65
CA VAL A 11 1.30 7.84 -1.11
C VAL A 11 2.82 7.79 -1.15
N GLN A 12 3.40 7.89 -2.35
CA GLN A 12 4.85 7.86 -2.52
C GLN A 12 5.46 9.12 -1.93
N GLY A 13 6.15 9.00 -0.79
CA GLY A 13 6.63 10.13 -0.01
C GLY A 13 7.81 10.85 -0.66
N GLU A 14 8.97 10.20 -0.66
CA GLU A 14 10.24 10.79 -1.14
C GLU A 14 10.23 11.15 -2.62
N GLY A 15 9.40 10.47 -3.42
CA GLY A 15 9.28 10.75 -4.84
C GLY A 15 8.34 11.91 -5.20
N GLY A 16 7.95 12.73 -4.22
CA GLY A 16 7.20 13.98 -4.45
C GLY A 16 5.77 14.01 -3.90
N VAL A 17 5.46 13.20 -2.87
CA VAL A 17 4.12 13.13 -2.25
C VAL A 17 3.04 12.85 -3.30
N ASN A 18 3.15 11.70 -3.97
CA ASN A 18 2.22 11.31 -5.04
C ASN A 18 1.20 10.28 -4.53
N PRO A 19 -0.08 10.64 -4.32
CA PRO A 19 -1.10 9.68 -3.93
C PRO A 19 -1.40 8.72 -5.09
N ALA A 20 -1.36 7.42 -4.80
CA ALA A 20 -1.78 6.42 -5.77
C ALA A 20 -3.32 6.49 -5.93
N PRO A 21 -3.86 6.53 -7.15
CA PRO A 21 -5.31 6.49 -7.34
C PRO A 21 -5.92 5.22 -6.74
N ASP A 22 -7.01 5.33 -5.98
CA ASP A 22 -7.62 4.16 -5.30
C ASP A 22 -7.99 3.03 -6.26
N ALA A 23 -8.48 3.38 -7.46
CA ALA A 23 -8.81 2.41 -8.50
C ALA A 23 -7.59 1.62 -8.98
N TRP A 24 -6.41 2.26 -8.97
CA TRP A 24 -5.14 1.63 -9.32
C TRP A 24 -4.67 0.68 -8.21
N LEU A 25 -4.76 1.07 -6.94
CA LEU A 25 -4.49 0.19 -5.80
C LEU A 25 -5.42 -1.04 -5.78
N ARG A 26 -6.73 -0.85 -6.01
CA ARG A 26 -7.69 -1.95 -6.17
C ARG A 26 -7.39 -2.85 -7.36
N ARG A 27 -6.84 -2.31 -8.46
CA ARG A 27 -6.42 -3.14 -9.60
C ARG A 27 -5.17 -3.94 -9.25
N MET A 28 -4.21 -3.33 -8.56
CA MET A 28 -3.00 -4.01 -8.09
C MET A 28 -3.35 -5.18 -7.17
N ARG A 29 -4.21 -4.96 -6.15
CA ARG A 29 -4.68 -6.03 -5.25
C ARG A 29 -5.29 -7.21 -6.01
N ARG A 30 -6.17 -6.95 -7.00
CA ARG A 30 -6.74 -8.02 -7.82
C ARG A 30 -5.66 -8.81 -8.57
N ILE A 31 -4.71 -8.12 -9.20
CA ILE A 31 -3.63 -8.78 -9.94
C ILE A 31 -2.74 -9.62 -9.00
N THR A 32 -2.42 -9.11 -7.82
CA THR A 32 -1.56 -9.82 -6.87
C THR A 32 -2.27 -11.02 -6.26
N GLU A 33 -3.57 -10.88 -5.93
CA GLU A 33 -4.43 -11.99 -5.47
C GLU A 33 -4.58 -13.09 -6.54
N ASP A 34 -4.97 -12.74 -7.76
CA ASP A 34 -5.16 -13.67 -8.89
C ASP A 34 -3.89 -14.51 -9.18
N ARG A 35 -2.72 -13.98 -8.82
CA ARG A 35 -1.41 -14.59 -9.09
C ARG A 35 -0.73 -15.18 -7.86
N SER A 36 -1.40 -15.16 -6.70
CA SER A 36 -0.80 -15.59 -5.42
C SER A 36 0.53 -14.87 -5.12
N ILE A 37 0.60 -13.58 -5.42
CA ILE A 37 1.72 -12.68 -5.12
C ILE A 37 1.33 -11.87 -3.87
N PRO A 38 2.11 -11.88 -2.78
CA PRO A 38 1.87 -11.02 -1.63
C PRO A 38 1.91 -9.53 -2.00
N LEU A 39 0.90 -8.77 -1.59
CA LEU A 39 0.89 -7.31 -1.65
C LEU A 39 1.37 -6.73 -0.32
N ILE A 40 2.41 -5.91 -0.39
CA ILE A 40 3.05 -5.25 0.75
C ILE A 40 2.72 -3.77 0.66
N ALA A 41 2.03 -3.23 1.67
CA ALA A 41 1.82 -1.79 1.81
C ALA A 41 2.92 -1.19 2.69
N ASP A 42 3.69 -0.27 2.13
CA ASP A 42 4.65 0.52 2.91
C ASP A 42 3.95 1.74 3.49
N GLU A 43 3.70 1.70 4.79
CA GLU A 43 3.01 2.73 5.57
C GLU A 43 3.97 3.46 6.51
N VAL A 44 5.29 3.33 6.30
CA VAL A 44 6.34 4.00 7.09
C VAL A 44 6.11 5.51 7.13
N GLN A 45 5.63 6.12 6.04
CA GLN A 45 5.31 7.55 5.99
C GLN A 45 3.81 7.85 6.20
N THR A 46 2.96 7.00 5.66
CA THR A 46 1.53 7.30 5.45
C THR A 46 0.62 6.77 6.56
N GLY A 47 1.14 5.89 7.41
CA GLY A 47 0.40 5.31 8.52
C GLY A 47 0.21 6.28 9.70
N VAL A 48 -0.44 5.76 10.75
CA VAL A 48 -0.69 6.45 12.01
C VAL A 48 -1.39 7.81 11.81
N GLY A 49 -2.42 7.83 10.96
CA GLY A 49 -3.29 9.00 10.80
C GLY A 49 -2.79 10.08 9.82
N ARG A 50 -1.60 9.93 9.21
CA ARG A 50 -0.99 10.97 8.34
C ARG A 50 -1.91 11.42 7.22
N THR A 51 -2.72 10.53 6.67
CA THR A 51 -3.61 10.80 5.52
C THR A 51 -5.08 10.98 5.92
N GLY A 52 -5.39 11.05 7.22
CA GLY A 52 -6.77 11.15 7.74
C GLY A 52 -7.47 9.81 7.99
N ALA A 53 -6.94 8.71 7.43
CA ALA A 53 -7.24 7.34 7.86
C ALA A 53 -6.09 6.82 8.74
N PHE A 54 -6.33 5.80 9.58
CA PHE A 54 -5.26 5.31 10.47
C PHE A 54 -4.15 4.64 9.63
N TRP A 55 -4.54 3.90 8.60
CA TRP A 55 -3.64 3.41 7.54
C TRP A 55 -4.09 3.99 6.20
N ALA A 56 -3.19 4.55 5.41
CA ALA A 56 -3.55 5.16 4.15
C ALA A 56 -4.15 4.17 3.13
N VAL A 57 -3.80 2.89 3.21
CA VAL A 57 -4.37 1.82 2.38
C VAL A 57 -5.90 1.69 2.56
N GLU A 58 -6.44 2.10 3.72
CA GLU A 58 -7.87 2.07 4.03
C GLU A 58 -8.70 2.92 3.06
N HIS A 59 -8.15 4.03 2.55
CA HIS A 59 -8.82 4.88 1.54
C HIS A 59 -9.19 4.08 0.29
N SER A 60 -8.36 3.10 -0.07
CA SER A 60 -8.60 2.28 -1.26
C SER A 60 -9.53 1.08 -1.03
N GLY A 61 -9.84 0.76 0.24
CA GLY A 61 -10.70 -0.35 0.63
C GLY A 61 -10.09 -1.74 0.40
N ILE A 62 -8.76 -1.85 0.32
CA ILE A 62 -8.06 -3.14 0.13
C ILE A 62 -7.38 -3.58 1.43
N VAL A 63 -7.18 -4.89 1.57
CA VAL A 63 -6.37 -5.48 2.64
C VAL A 63 -5.06 -6.00 2.02
N PRO A 64 -3.89 -5.46 2.41
CA PRO A 64 -2.59 -5.99 2.00
C PRO A 64 -2.26 -7.27 2.79
N ASP A 65 -1.32 -8.06 2.27
CA ASP A 65 -0.83 -9.27 2.95
C ASP A 65 0.23 -8.93 4.01
N VAL A 66 0.97 -7.85 3.82
CA VAL A 66 2.02 -7.36 4.72
C VAL A 66 1.96 -5.83 4.82
N MET A 67 2.24 -5.30 6.00
CA MET A 67 2.39 -3.88 6.27
C MET A 67 3.83 -3.59 6.74
N VAL A 68 4.48 -2.58 6.18
CA VAL A 68 5.76 -2.06 6.68
C VAL A 68 5.50 -0.79 7.47
N LEU A 69 5.96 -0.75 8.73
CA LEU A 69 5.63 0.32 9.67
C LEU A 69 6.89 0.90 10.33
N SER A 70 6.89 2.21 10.59
CA SER A 70 7.95 2.93 11.32
C SER A 70 7.49 4.36 11.68
N LYS A 71 8.44 5.25 11.97
CA LYS A 71 8.29 6.68 12.26
C LYS A 71 7.37 7.02 13.43
N ALA A 72 6.06 7.03 13.22
CA ALA A 72 5.08 7.53 14.18
C ALA A 72 4.51 6.44 15.12
N ILE A 73 4.99 5.21 15.01
CA ILE A 73 4.71 4.09 15.94
C ILE A 73 5.56 4.18 17.21
#